data_AF-A0A9E1X3D6-F1
#
_entry.id   AF-A0A9E1X3D6-F1
#
_cell.length_a   1.000
_cell.length_b   1.000
_cell.length_c   1.000
_cell.angle_alpha   90.00
_cell.angle_beta   90.00
_cell.angle_gamma   90.00
#
_symmetry.space_group_name_H-M   'P 1'
#
loop_
_entity.id
_entity.type
_entity.pdbx_description
1 polymer ?
#
loop_
_entity_poly.entity_id
_entity_poly.type
_entity_poly.pdbx_seq_one_letter_code
_entity_poly.pdbx_strand_id
1 'polypeptide(L)'
;LRDYQGTVVAITHDRYFLDNVAGWILELDRGRGIPYEGNYSGWLEQKQARLSSEEKVDSARKRTIERELEWVRMAPKARQSKGKARLSAYDRLVAEAAETETRARELQIDIPANQRLGDQVIEVDHLSKGFDDRLLIDDLSFSLPPAGIVGVIGGNGAGKTTLFRMLTAAADGNADGATAPDGGAIRIGPTVEIGYVDQSRDSLDAERTVYQEITDDREFIELGRREVNGRAYVSSFNFKGSDQQKKVGDLSGGERNRVHLAKVLRSGANVLLLDEPTNDLDVDTLRALESGLDAYAGCAVVISHDRWFLDRVATHVLAFEGDSQVRWFEGNFTEYESYRKKELGLDDQPHRMKYKPLVR
;
A
#
# COMPACT_ATOMS: atom_id res chain seq x y z
N LEU A 1 21.81 14.31 -4.19
CA LEU A 1 21.52 15.37 -3.19
C LEU A 1 22.57 15.43 -2.08
N ARG A 2 23.09 14.30 -1.58
CA ARG A 2 24.21 14.31 -0.60
C ARG A 2 25.44 15.09 -1.07
N ASP A 3 25.73 15.10 -2.37
CA ASP A 3 26.88 15.80 -2.94
C ASP A 3 26.58 17.25 -3.38
N TYR A 4 25.35 17.73 -3.15
CA TYR A 4 24.96 19.10 -3.50
C TYR A 4 25.45 20.07 -2.43
N GLN A 5 26.24 21.07 -2.82
CA GLN A 5 26.90 21.98 -1.87
C GLN A 5 26.03 23.15 -1.39
N GLY A 6 24.83 23.34 -1.94
CA GLY A 6 23.91 24.39 -1.51
C GLY A 6 22.91 23.92 -0.45
N THR A 7 22.19 24.85 0.17
CA THR A 7 21.07 24.53 1.06
C THR A 7 19.89 24.00 0.26
N VAL A 8 19.35 22.85 0.65
CA VAL A 8 18.16 22.26 0.05
C VAL A 8 17.04 22.28 1.08
N VAL A 9 15.91 22.88 0.70
CA VAL A 9 14.66 22.80 1.46
C VAL A 9 13.69 22.00 0.61
N ALA A 10 13.30 20.82 1.09
CA ALA A 10 12.37 19.94 0.41
C ALA A 10 11.19 19.62 1.34
N ILE A 11 9.98 19.63 0.77
CA ILE A 11 8.78 19.13 1.44
C ILE A 11 8.54 17.73 0.88
N THR A 12 8.61 16.71 1.73
CA THR A 12 8.44 15.31 1.33
C THR A 12 7.78 14.50 2.44
N HIS A 13 7.07 13.46 2.03
CA HIS A 13 6.49 12.45 2.92
C HIS A 13 7.31 11.14 2.94
N ASP A 14 8.36 11.05 2.09
CA ASP A 14 9.25 9.89 2.02
C ASP A 14 10.12 9.80 3.28
N ARG A 15 9.75 8.88 4.18
CA ARG A 15 10.45 8.66 5.45
C ARG A 15 11.87 8.13 5.23
N TYR A 16 12.11 7.35 4.17
CA TYR A 16 13.45 6.85 3.86
C TYR A 16 14.37 8.01 3.45
N PHE A 17 13.86 8.95 2.65
CA PHE A 17 14.57 10.17 2.32
C PHE A 17 14.86 11.02 3.56
N LEU A 18 13.84 11.23 4.42
CA LEU A 18 13.99 12.00 5.66
C LEU A 18 14.96 11.34 6.65
N ASP A 19 15.07 10.02 6.65
CA ASP A 19 15.97 9.31 7.58
C ASP A 19 17.42 9.25 7.09
N ASN A 20 17.64 9.19 5.77
CA ASN A 20 18.95 9.00 5.17
C ASN A 20 19.60 10.28 4.60
N VAL A 21 18.82 11.28 4.21
CA VAL A 21 19.31 12.47 3.50
C VAL A 21 19.14 13.73 4.33
N ALA A 22 18.07 13.85 5.13
CA ALA A 22 17.82 15.06 5.91
C ALA A 22 18.79 15.18 7.09
N GLY A 23 19.44 16.33 7.21
CA GLY A 23 20.19 16.73 8.41
C GLY A 23 19.40 17.62 9.36
N TRP A 24 18.28 18.17 8.90
CA TRP A 24 17.37 19.02 9.68
C TRP A 24 15.94 18.69 9.31
N ILE A 25 15.05 18.68 10.30
CA ILE A 25 13.59 18.54 10.11
C ILE A 25 12.91 19.80 10.62
N LEU A 26 12.13 20.45 9.77
CA LEU A 26 11.27 21.56 10.15
C LEU A 26 9.84 21.07 10.27
N GLU A 27 9.37 20.88 11.50
CA GLU A 27 7.98 20.52 11.77
C GLU A 27 7.11 21.79 11.78
N LEU A 28 6.06 21.82 10.97
CA LEU A 28 5.03 22.85 11.04
C LEU A 28 3.85 22.33 11.86
N ASP A 29 3.68 22.86 13.07
CA ASP A 29 2.54 22.53 13.94
C ASP A 29 1.87 23.80 14.45
N ARG A 30 0.54 23.89 14.31
CA ARG A 30 -0.29 25.05 14.70
C ARG A 30 0.26 26.41 14.24
N GLY A 31 0.77 26.46 13.01
CA GLY A 31 1.34 27.68 12.42
C GLY A 31 2.69 28.10 12.98
N ARG A 32 3.35 27.24 13.77
CA ARG A 32 4.72 27.44 14.27
C ARG A 32 5.66 26.43 13.63
N GLY A 33 6.83 26.90 13.21
CA GLY A 33 7.92 26.05 12.76
C GLY A 33 8.81 25.65 13.93
N ILE A 34 8.95 24.35 14.16
CA ILE A 34 9.82 23.79 15.19
C ILE A 34 10.96 23.07 14.47
N PRO A 35 12.16 23.68 14.40
CA PRO A 35 13.32 23.04 13.79
C PRO A 35 13.89 21.98 14.73
N TYR A 36 14.35 20.89 14.14
CA TYR A 36 15.09 19.81 14.79
C TYR A 36 16.34 19.50 13.96
N GLU A 37 17.49 19.44 14.63
CA GLU A 37 18.75 19.03 14.02
C GLU A 37 18.91 17.51 14.16
N GLY A 38 18.90 16.82 13.03
CA GLY A 38 18.92 15.35 12.96
C GLY A 38 18.01 14.80 11.86
N ASN A 39 17.89 13.47 11.85
CA ASN A 39 17.11 12.73 10.86
C ASN A 39 15.69 12.42 11.36
N TYR A 40 14.91 11.72 10.53
CA TYR A 40 13.53 11.33 10.84
C TYR A 40 13.39 10.54 12.14
N SER A 41 14.22 9.50 12.31
CA SER A 41 14.18 8.65 13.51
C SER A 41 14.44 9.46 14.79
N GLY A 42 15.46 10.33 14.79
CA GLY A 42 15.77 11.18 15.94
C GLY A 42 14.67 12.20 16.24
N TRP A 43 14.08 12.80 15.20
CA TRP A 43 12.95 13.71 15.36
C TRP A 43 11.75 13.01 16.01
N LEU A 44 11.50 11.75 15.63
CA LEU A 44 10.43 10.94 16.18
C LEU A 44 10.58 10.74 17.70
N GLU A 45 11.80 10.44 18.16
CA GLU A 45 12.13 10.29 19.58
C GLU A 45 11.90 11.59 20.36
N GLN A 46 12.39 12.73 19.82
CA GLN A 46 12.18 14.04 20.43
C GLN A 46 10.68 14.38 20.52
N LYS A 47 9.94 14.12 19.45
CA LYS A 47 8.50 14.39 19.38
C LYS A 47 7.72 13.54 20.38
N GLN A 48 8.09 12.27 20.55
CA GLN A 48 7.49 11.40 21.57
C GLN A 48 7.72 11.96 22.98
N ALA A 49 8.96 12.34 23.31
CA ALA A 49 9.29 12.93 24.60
C ALA A 49 8.47 14.21 24.86
N ARG A 50 8.37 15.09 23.86
CA ARG A 50 7.56 16.32 23.94
C ARG A 50 6.08 16.02 24.18
N LEU A 51 5.47 15.15 23.37
CA LEU A 51 4.05 14.79 23.52
C LEU A 51 3.76 14.08 24.84
N SER A 52 4.73 13.31 25.36
CA SER A 52 4.58 12.68 26.68
C SER A 52 4.51 13.69 27.82
N SER A 53 5.21 14.83 27.69
CA SER A 53 5.19 15.93 28.66
C SER A 53 3.98 16.86 28.54
N GLU A 54 3.29 16.85 27.39
CA GLU A 54 2.13 17.71 27.12
C GLU A 54 0.79 17.15 27.64
N GLU A 55 0.81 15.97 28.29
CA GLU A 55 -0.21 15.20 29.07
C GLU A 55 -1.71 15.20 28.69
N LYS A 56 -2.24 16.13 27.90
CA LYS A 56 -3.69 16.28 27.67
C LYS A 56 -4.13 16.35 26.22
N VAL A 57 -3.22 16.40 25.25
CA VAL A 57 -3.62 16.86 23.91
C VAL A 57 -3.93 15.75 22.91
N ASP A 58 -3.35 14.55 22.95
CA ASP A 58 -3.79 13.50 22.01
C ASP A 58 -3.27 12.09 22.33
N SER A 59 -4.07 11.30 23.06
CA SER A 59 -3.70 9.92 23.43
C SER A 59 -3.54 8.99 22.22
N ALA A 60 -4.20 9.31 21.11
CA ALA A 60 -4.11 8.56 19.85
C ALA A 60 -2.78 8.86 19.16
N ARG A 61 -2.42 10.15 19.02
CA ARG A 61 -1.15 10.58 18.40
C ARG A 61 0.07 10.03 19.13
N LYS A 62 0.05 9.99 20.47
CA LYS A 62 1.11 9.40 21.30
C LYS A 62 1.29 7.90 21.00
N ARG A 63 0.19 7.13 21.00
CA ARG A 63 0.20 5.69 20.69
C ARG A 63 0.71 5.39 19.28
N THR A 64 0.38 6.25 18.31
CA THR A 64 0.87 6.12 16.92
C THR A 64 2.38 6.29 16.84
N ILE A 65 2.93 7.31 17.49
CA ILE A 65 4.38 7.58 17.50
C ILE A 65 5.13 6.47 18.25
N GLU A 66 4.58 5.99 19.37
CA GLU A 66 5.14 4.86 20.13
C GLU A 66 5.33 3.60 19.26
N ARG A 67 4.30 3.19 18.52
CA ARG A 67 4.36 2.01 17.63
C ARG A 67 5.37 2.16 16.49
N GLU A 68 5.50 3.38 15.97
CA GLU A 68 6.46 3.64 14.91
C GLU A 68 7.89 3.58 15.42
N LEU A 69 8.15 4.17 16.58
CA LEU A 69 9.43 4.14 17.26
C LEU A 69 9.86 2.73 17.67
N GLU A 70 8.91 1.91 18.12
CA GLU A 70 9.13 0.48 18.36
C GLU A 70 9.64 -0.23 17.10
N TRP A 71 9.02 0.05 15.94
CA TRP A 71 9.49 -0.50 14.67
C TRP A 71 10.88 -0.02 14.27
N VAL A 72 11.15 1.29 14.39
CA VAL A 72 12.46 1.86 14.10
C VAL A 72 13.54 1.19 14.95
N ARG A 73 13.24 0.92 16.24
CA ARG A 73 14.15 0.26 17.17
C ARG A 73 14.28 -1.24 16.98
N MET A 74 13.32 -1.91 16.32
CA MET A 74 13.41 -3.34 16.08
C MET A 74 14.61 -3.68 15.19
N ALA A 75 15.39 -4.67 15.64
CA ALA A 75 16.50 -5.21 14.87
C ALA A 75 16.01 -5.82 13.55
N PRO A 76 16.83 -5.79 12.47
CA PRO A 76 16.44 -6.31 11.16
C PRO A 76 15.85 -7.73 11.23
N LYS A 77 16.49 -8.67 11.94
CA LYS A 77 16.00 -10.05 12.13
C LYS A 77 14.61 -10.15 12.78
N ALA A 78 14.24 -9.22 13.66
CA ALA A 78 12.92 -9.20 14.28
C ALA A 78 11.83 -8.76 13.27
N ARG A 79 12.18 -7.84 12.36
CA ARG A 79 11.30 -7.45 11.23
C ARG A 79 11.08 -8.62 10.27
N GLN A 80 12.12 -9.42 10.00
CA GLN A 80 12.04 -10.64 9.17
C GLN A 80 11.06 -11.69 9.73
N SER A 81 11.08 -11.91 11.06
CA SER A 81 10.18 -12.88 11.68
C SER A 81 8.71 -12.47 11.65
N LYS A 82 8.39 -11.18 11.45
CA LYS A 82 7.02 -10.67 11.50
C LYS A 82 6.16 -11.17 10.33
N GLY A 83 6.71 -11.18 9.11
CA GLY A 83 5.99 -11.70 7.94
C GLY A 83 5.62 -13.18 8.08
N LYS A 84 6.57 -14.00 8.55
CA LYS A 84 6.33 -15.42 8.86
C LYS A 84 5.35 -15.61 10.02
N ALA A 85 5.46 -14.78 11.06
CA ALA A 85 4.54 -14.81 12.19
C ALA A 85 3.11 -14.48 11.76
N ARG A 86 2.92 -13.51 10.84
CA ARG A 86 1.62 -13.16 10.26
C ARG A 86 0.96 -14.35 9.58
N LEU A 87 1.68 -15.05 8.70
CA LEU A 87 1.16 -16.22 7.99
C LEU A 87 0.71 -17.31 8.97
N SER A 88 1.50 -17.56 10.02
CA SER A 88 1.13 -18.51 11.09
C SER A 88 0.01 -18.02 12.02
N ALA A 89 -0.30 -16.73 12.00
CA ALA A 89 -1.30 -16.09 12.84
C ALA A 89 -2.63 -15.84 12.12
N TYR A 90 -2.84 -16.40 10.91
CA TYR A 90 -4.06 -16.17 10.14
C TYR A 90 -5.34 -16.41 10.95
N ASP A 91 -5.46 -17.57 11.61
CA ASP A 91 -6.65 -17.88 12.41
C ASP A 91 -6.85 -16.89 13.58
N ARG A 92 -5.74 -16.38 14.15
CA ARG A 92 -5.80 -15.33 15.18
C ARG A 92 -6.25 -13.99 14.57
N LEU A 93 -5.74 -13.61 13.40
CA LEU A 93 -6.15 -12.38 12.71
C LEU A 93 -7.63 -12.42 12.34
N VAL A 94 -8.12 -13.57 11.85
CA VAL A 94 -9.55 -13.76 11.57
C VAL A 94 -10.37 -13.65 12.85
N ALA A 95 -9.93 -14.27 13.96
CA ALA A 95 -10.61 -14.16 15.25
C ALA A 95 -10.58 -12.72 15.80
N GLU A 96 -9.45 -12.03 15.74
CA GLU A 96 -9.31 -10.64 16.18
C GLU A 96 -10.12 -9.69 15.30
N ALA A 97 -10.20 -9.92 13.99
CA ALA A 97 -11.07 -9.16 13.09
C ALA A 97 -12.56 -9.35 13.44
N ALA A 98 -12.95 -10.57 13.82
CA ALA A 98 -14.30 -10.84 14.33
C ALA A 98 -14.54 -10.24 15.73
N GLU A 99 -13.53 -10.17 16.60
CA GLU A 99 -13.67 -9.59 17.96
C GLU A 99 -13.60 -8.06 17.98
N THR A 100 -12.89 -7.45 17.02
CA THR A 100 -12.77 -5.99 16.87
C THR A 100 -14.13 -5.33 16.60
N GLU A 101 -15.17 -6.12 16.33
CA GLU A 101 -16.60 -5.78 16.32
C GLU A 101 -17.07 -4.93 17.55
N THR A 102 -16.37 -4.96 18.70
CA THR A 102 -16.82 -4.28 19.95
C THR A 102 -16.01 -3.06 20.42
N ARG A 103 -14.89 -2.68 19.78
CA ARG A 103 -14.05 -1.57 20.27
C ARG A 103 -14.07 -0.36 19.34
N ALA A 104 -14.63 0.76 19.83
CA ALA A 104 -14.45 2.08 19.25
C ALA A 104 -12.97 2.48 19.35
N ARG A 105 -12.21 2.30 18.26
CA ARG A 105 -10.86 2.87 18.12
C ARG A 105 -10.96 4.19 17.37
N GLU A 106 -10.38 5.24 17.94
CA GLU A 106 -10.23 6.54 17.29
C GLU A 106 -9.35 6.42 16.03
N LEU A 107 -9.84 6.97 14.92
CA LEU A 107 -9.08 7.38 13.71
C LEU A 107 -8.05 6.37 13.16
N GLN A 108 -8.41 5.09 13.08
CA GLN A 108 -7.64 4.10 12.32
C GLN A 108 -8.45 3.64 11.12
N ILE A 109 -7.82 3.56 9.94
CA ILE A 109 -8.42 2.97 8.75
C ILE A 109 -8.67 1.49 9.07
N ASP A 110 -9.93 1.13 9.13
CA ASP A 110 -10.39 -0.21 9.41
C ASP A 110 -10.77 -0.87 8.08
N ILE A 111 -10.17 -2.01 7.78
CA ILE A 111 -10.32 -2.68 6.49
C ILE A 111 -11.14 -3.96 6.74
N PRO A 112 -12.42 -3.99 6.32
CA PRO A 112 -13.25 -5.17 6.48
C PRO A 112 -12.81 -6.30 5.53
N ALA A 113 -12.83 -7.53 6.04
CA ALA A 113 -12.77 -8.75 5.24
C ALA A 113 -14.09 -9.50 5.42
N ASN A 114 -14.99 -9.42 4.43
CA ASN A 114 -16.35 -9.94 4.58
C ASN A 114 -16.41 -11.47 4.62
N GLN A 115 -15.47 -12.14 3.96
CA GLN A 115 -15.45 -13.60 3.81
C GLN A 115 -14.07 -14.17 4.12
N ARG A 116 -14.06 -15.38 4.70
CA ARG A 116 -12.84 -16.14 4.95
C ARG A 116 -12.23 -16.58 3.62
N LEU A 117 -10.91 -16.43 3.50
CA LEU A 117 -10.15 -16.96 2.38
C LEU A 117 -9.94 -18.46 2.55
N GLY A 118 -10.06 -19.20 1.45
CA GLY A 118 -9.57 -20.57 1.37
C GLY A 118 -8.04 -20.64 1.30
N ASP A 119 -7.51 -21.87 1.29
CA ASP A 119 -6.06 -22.12 1.26
C ASP A 119 -5.40 -21.67 -0.05
N GLN A 120 -6.16 -21.64 -1.15
CA GLN A 120 -5.70 -21.17 -2.46
C GLN A 120 -6.35 -19.81 -2.77
N VAL A 121 -5.54 -18.76 -2.88
CA VAL A 121 -6.01 -17.40 -3.15
C VAL A 121 -5.75 -17.01 -4.61
N ILE A 122 -4.48 -16.83 -4.99
CA ILE A 122 -4.07 -16.56 -6.37
C ILE A 122 -2.93 -17.51 -6.73
N GLU A 123 -3.05 -18.21 -7.84
CA GLU A 123 -1.99 -19.02 -8.41
C GLU A 123 -1.75 -18.59 -9.86
N VAL A 124 -0.51 -18.25 -10.16
CA VAL A 124 -0.07 -17.85 -11.50
C VAL A 124 0.99 -18.84 -11.95
N ASP A 125 0.82 -19.38 -13.16
CA ASP A 125 1.59 -20.49 -13.69
C ASP A 125 2.10 -20.15 -15.10
N HIS A 126 3.41 -19.96 -15.23
CA HIS A 126 4.14 -19.66 -16.48
C HIS A 126 3.53 -18.49 -17.28
N LEU A 127 3.07 -17.46 -16.57
CA LEU A 127 2.37 -16.31 -17.15
C LEU A 127 3.30 -15.51 -18.06
N SER A 128 2.84 -15.31 -19.29
CA SER A 128 3.51 -14.46 -20.28
C SER A 128 2.53 -13.44 -20.82
N LYS A 129 2.96 -12.18 -20.91
CA LYS A 129 2.16 -11.09 -21.47
C LYS A 129 3.02 -10.06 -22.18
N GLY A 130 2.65 -9.74 -23.41
CA GLY A 130 3.14 -8.63 -24.20
C GLY A 130 2.11 -7.54 -24.42
N PHE A 131 2.60 -6.36 -24.78
CA PHE A 131 1.78 -5.25 -25.26
C PHE A 131 2.46 -4.63 -26.48
N ASP A 132 1.73 -4.52 -27.58
CA ASP A 132 2.28 -4.19 -28.91
C ASP A 132 3.47 -5.09 -29.26
N ASP A 133 4.66 -4.52 -29.47
CA ASP A 133 5.89 -5.24 -29.82
C ASP A 133 6.80 -5.54 -28.59
N ARG A 134 6.32 -5.26 -27.36
CA ARG A 134 7.12 -5.38 -26.13
C ARG A 134 6.60 -6.47 -25.22
N LEU A 135 7.48 -7.39 -24.83
CA LEU A 135 7.18 -8.35 -23.77
C LEU A 135 7.21 -7.61 -22.42
N LEU A 136 6.14 -7.70 -21.63
CA LEU A 136 6.07 -7.07 -20.31
C LEU A 136 6.38 -8.08 -19.20
N ILE A 137 5.83 -9.29 -19.31
CA ILE A 137 6.00 -10.38 -18.37
C ILE A 137 6.39 -11.63 -19.16
N ASP A 138 7.48 -12.25 -18.74
CA ASP A 138 8.04 -13.48 -19.31
C ASP A 138 8.10 -14.56 -18.22
N ASP A 139 7.39 -15.67 -18.43
CA ASP A 139 7.44 -16.88 -17.60
C ASP A 139 7.27 -16.68 -16.08
N LEU A 140 6.30 -15.87 -15.66
CA LEU A 140 6.04 -15.59 -14.25
C LEU A 140 5.21 -16.71 -13.59
N SER A 141 5.75 -17.30 -12.52
CA SER A 141 5.01 -18.22 -11.65
C SER A 141 5.07 -17.76 -10.19
N PHE A 142 3.92 -17.67 -9.53
CA PHE A 142 3.86 -17.42 -8.08
C PHE A 142 2.54 -17.95 -7.49
N SER A 143 2.57 -18.18 -6.18
CA SER A 143 1.38 -18.56 -5.40
C SER A 143 1.24 -17.60 -4.22
N LEU A 144 0.08 -16.95 -4.12
CA LEU A 144 -0.25 -16.08 -3.01
C LEU A 144 -0.99 -16.89 -1.93
N PRO A 145 -0.36 -17.13 -0.76
CA PRO A 145 -1.05 -17.79 0.35
C PRO A 145 -2.05 -16.85 1.04
N PRO A 146 -3.01 -17.39 1.83
CA PRO A 146 -3.87 -16.59 2.70
C PRO A 146 -3.03 -15.75 3.69
N ALA A 147 -3.54 -14.57 4.06
CA ALA A 147 -2.85 -13.54 4.83
C ALA A 147 -1.59 -12.93 4.16
N GLY A 148 -1.28 -13.33 2.92
CA GLY A 148 -0.16 -12.83 2.16
C GLY A 148 -0.36 -11.38 1.72
N ILE A 149 0.62 -10.55 2.03
CA ILE A 149 0.76 -9.19 1.47
C ILE A 149 1.94 -9.19 0.51
N VAL A 150 1.68 -8.91 -0.76
CA VAL A 150 2.68 -8.85 -1.84
C VAL A 150 2.99 -7.40 -2.14
N GLY A 151 4.25 -7.01 -1.96
CA GLY A 151 4.78 -5.74 -2.46
C GLY A 151 5.23 -5.87 -3.91
N VAL A 152 4.64 -5.12 -4.82
CA VAL A 152 5.03 -5.11 -6.23
C VAL A 152 5.94 -3.92 -6.50
N ILE A 153 7.16 -4.19 -6.95
CA ILE A 153 8.18 -3.17 -7.24
C ILE A 153 8.66 -3.27 -8.69
N GLY A 154 9.09 -2.14 -9.25
CA GLY A 154 9.64 -2.08 -10.60
C GLY A 154 9.48 -0.70 -11.22
N GLY A 155 10.18 -0.40 -12.31
CA GLY A 155 10.09 0.90 -12.96
C GLY A 155 8.72 1.21 -13.58
N ASN A 156 8.50 2.47 -13.96
CA ASN A 156 7.27 2.87 -14.65
C ASN A 156 7.20 2.19 -16.03
N GLY A 157 6.02 1.65 -16.36
CA GLY A 157 5.80 0.92 -17.61
C GLY A 157 6.22 -0.55 -17.59
N ALA A 158 6.66 -1.11 -16.45
CA ALA A 158 7.05 -2.53 -16.34
C ALA A 158 5.89 -3.53 -16.54
N GLY A 159 4.63 -3.08 -16.56
CA GLY A 159 3.45 -3.96 -16.62
C GLY A 159 2.78 -4.26 -15.27
N LYS A 160 3.12 -3.54 -14.20
CA LYS A 160 2.52 -3.70 -12.86
C LYS A 160 0.99 -3.56 -12.87
N THR A 161 0.48 -2.45 -13.43
CA THR A 161 -0.97 -2.23 -13.59
C THR A 161 -1.60 -3.23 -14.57
N THR A 162 -0.86 -3.70 -15.58
CA THR A 162 -1.32 -4.77 -16.49
C THR A 162 -1.56 -6.07 -15.72
N LEU A 163 -0.68 -6.44 -14.79
CA LEU A 163 -0.89 -7.60 -13.91
C LEU A 163 -2.19 -7.47 -13.12
N PHE A 164 -2.49 -6.29 -12.55
CA PHE A 164 -3.73 -6.09 -11.80
C PHE A 164 -4.96 -6.28 -12.66
N ARG A 165 -4.96 -5.71 -13.87
CA ARG A 165 -6.07 -5.90 -14.83
C ARG A 165 -6.27 -7.37 -15.19
N MET A 166 -5.19 -8.13 -15.39
CA MET A 166 -5.30 -9.56 -15.68
C MET A 166 -5.85 -10.34 -14.48
N LEU A 167 -5.42 -10.03 -13.24
CA LEU A 167 -5.94 -10.66 -12.03
C LEU A 167 -7.43 -10.38 -11.83
N THR A 168 -7.86 -9.13 -11.99
CA THR A 168 -9.27 -8.75 -11.89
C THR A 168 -10.10 -9.41 -12.99
N ALA A 169 -9.64 -9.38 -14.24
CA ALA A 169 -10.35 -10.00 -15.35
C ALA A 169 -10.46 -11.53 -15.19
N ALA A 170 -9.43 -12.19 -14.65
CA ALA A 170 -9.46 -13.61 -14.32
C ALA A 170 -10.47 -13.93 -13.20
N ALA A 171 -10.57 -13.07 -12.18
CA ALA A 171 -11.54 -13.23 -11.10
C ALA A 171 -12.99 -13.03 -11.58
N ASP A 172 -13.21 -12.06 -12.46
CA ASP A 172 -14.53 -11.77 -13.02
C ASP A 172 -14.96 -12.76 -14.11
N GLY A 173 -14.06 -13.65 -14.56
CA GLY A 173 -14.29 -14.54 -15.69
C GLY A 173 -14.40 -13.83 -17.04
N ASN A 174 -13.91 -12.59 -17.14
CA ASN A 174 -14.06 -11.69 -18.29
C ASN A 174 -12.72 -11.35 -18.94
N ALA A 175 -11.75 -12.27 -18.93
CA ALA A 175 -10.46 -12.07 -19.58
C ALA A 175 -10.62 -11.94 -21.10
N ASP A 176 -10.44 -10.72 -21.62
CA ASP A 176 -10.56 -10.39 -23.04
C ASP A 176 -9.33 -9.63 -23.56
N GLY A 177 -8.88 -9.95 -24.78
CA GLY A 177 -7.83 -9.22 -25.50
C GLY A 177 -6.62 -8.79 -24.65
N ALA A 178 -6.59 -7.52 -24.25
CA ALA A 178 -5.50 -6.91 -23.48
C ALA A 178 -5.38 -7.43 -22.02
N THR A 179 -6.42 -8.06 -21.48
CA THR A 179 -6.48 -8.58 -20.10
C THR A 179 -6.36 -10.11 -20.01
N ALA A 180 -6.38 -10.81 -21.13
CA ALA A 180 -6.06 -12.24 -21.18
C ALA A 180 -4.53 -12.46 -21.19
N PRO A 181 -4.02 -13.50 -20.52
CA PRO A 181 -2.62 -13.88 -20.66
C PRO A 181 -2.31 -14.32 -22.10
N ASP A 182 -1.13 -13.98 -22.63
CA ASP A 182 -0.71 -14.48 -23.95
C ASP A 182 -0.18 -15.93 -23.85
N GLY A 183 0.33 -16.30 -22.68
CA GLY A 183 0.72 -17.66 -22.32
C GLY A 183 0.62 -17.88 -20.80
N GLY A 184 0.56 -19.14 -20.39
CA GLY A 184 0.38 -19.53 -18.98
C GLY A 184 -1.08 -19.49 -18.53
N ALA A 185 -1.28 -19.58 -17.20
CA ALA A 185 -2.60 -19.58 -16.58
C ALA A 185 -2.63 -18.76 -15.29
N ILE A 186 -3.77 -18.13 -15.03
CA ILE A 186 -4.09 -17.46 -13.76
C ILE A 186 -5.29 -18.20 -13.18
N ARG A 187 -5.16 -18.72 -11.96
CA ARG A 187 -6.22 -19.40 -11.22
C ARG A 187 -6.53 -18.61 -9.96
N ILE A 188 -7.79 -18.23 -9.80
CA ILE A 188 -8.30 -17.49 -8.66
C ILE A 188 -9.12 -18.45 -7.79
N GLY A 189 -8.91 -18.42 -6.48
CA GLY A 189 -9.65 -19.25 -5.54
C GLY A 189 -11.15 -18.92 -5.54
N PRO A 190 -12.03 -19.91 -5.31
CA PRO A 190 -13.49 -19.70 -5.42
C PRO A 190 -14.06 -18.77 -4.34
N THR A 191 -13.36 -18.58 -3.23
CA THR A 191 -13.75 -17.68 -2.13
C THR A 191 -13.20 -16.27 -2.30
N VAL A 192 -12.46 -15.99 -3.37
CA VAL A 192 -11.75 -14.72 -3.55
C VAL A 192 -12.71 -13.67 -4.11
N GLU A 193 -12.79 -12.55 -3.41
CA GLU A 193 -13.43 -11.31 -3.86
C GLU A 193 -12.35 -10.26 -3.98
N ILE A 194 -12.08 -9.82 -5.22
CA ILE A 194 -11.04 -8.83 -5.50
C ILE A 194 -11.62 -7.41 -5.39
N GLY A 195 -11.00 -6.61 -4.52
CA GLY A 195 -11.21 -5.17 -4.42
C GLY A 195 -10.14 -4.45 -5.23
N TYR A 196 -10.51 -4.01 -6.44
CA TYR A 196 -9.68 -3.17 -7.28
C TYR A 196 -10.59 -2.13 -7.94
N VAL A 197 -10.09 -0.90 -8.05
CA VAL A 197 -10.76 0.16 -8.81
C VAL A 197 -9.81 0.59 -9.91
N ASP A 198 -10.14 0.23 -11.14
CA ASP A 198 -9.31 0.54 -12.31
C ASP A 198 -9.56 2.00 -12.71
N GLN A 199 -8.52 2.84 -12.64
CA GLN A 199 -8.60 4.25 -13.02
C GLN A 199 -9.11 4.49 -14.45
N SER A 200 -9.02 3.48 -15.33
CA SER A 200 -9.51 3.54 -16.71
C SER A 200 -10.92 3.00 -16.94
N ARG A 201 -11.44 2.13 -16.06
CA ARG A 201 -12.75 1.46 -16.22
C ARG A 201 -13.78 1.98 -15.21
N ASP A 202 -13.36 2.28 -13.99
CA ASP A 202 -14.22 2.77 -12.91
C ASP A 202 -14.12 4.29 -12.83
N SER A 203 -14.63 4.96 -13.86
CA SER A 203 -14.71 6.42 -13.86
C SER A 203 -15.57 6.87 -12.68
N LEU A 204 -14.95 7.51 -11.70
CA LEU A 204 -15.68 8.22 -10.65
C LEU A 204 -16.63 9.23 -11.31
N ASP A 205 -17.84 9.38 -10.76
CA ASP A 205 -18.80 10.33 -11.28
C ASP A 205 -18.30 11.76 -11.03
N ALA A 206 -17.92 12.46 -12.10
CA ALA A 206 -17.33 13.79 -12.04
C ALA A 206 -18.25 14.82 -11.39
N GLU A 207 -19.57 14.62 -11.43
CA GLU A 207 -20.56 15.55 -10.89
C GLU A 207 -20.83 15.32 -9.39
N ARG A 208 -20.54 14.13 -8.88
CA ARG A 208 -20.69 13.81 -7.46
C ARG A 208 -19.60 14.50 -6.65
N THR A 209 -19.91 14.83 -5.40
CA THR A 209 -18.87 15.30 -4.48
C THR A 209 -18.07 14.13 -3.93
N VAL A 210 -16.85 14.41 -3.44
CA VAL A 210 -15.99 13.43 -2.75
C VAL A 210 -16.79 12.63 -1.71
N TYR A 211 -17.61 13.31 -0.91
CA TYR A 211 -18.43 12.66 0.10
C TYR A 211 -19.39 11.64 -0.53
N GLN A 212 -20.15 12.08 -1.53
CA GLN A 212 -21.18 11.27 -2.16
C GLN A 212 -20.57 10.07 -2.88
N GLU A 213 -19.44 10.27 -3.54
CA GLU A 213 -18.73 9.24 -4.28
C GLU A 213 -18.13 8.16 -3.37
N ILE A 214 -17.70 8.53 -2.15
CA ILE A 214 -17.14 7.58 -1.17
C ILE A 214 -18.25 6.89 -0.36
N THR A 215 -19.32 7.60 0.01
CA THR A 215 -20.36 7.09 0.92
C THR A 215 -21.63 6.60 0.24
N ASP A 216 -21.72 6.73 -1.09
CA ASP A 216 -22.95 6.54 -1.86
C ASP A 216 -24.13 7.36 -1.31
N ASP A 217 -23.87 8.62 -0.96
CA ASP A 217 -24.83 9.56 -0.34
C ASP A 217 -25.37 9.12 1.04
N ARG A 218 -24.75 8.13 1.69
CA ARG A 218 -25.18 7.68 3.02
C ARG A 218 -24.53 8.50 4.12
N GLU A 219 -25.27 8.78 5.19
CA GLU A 219 -24.73 9.41 6.42
C GLU A 219 -23.84 8.44 7.19
N PHE A 220 -24.27 7.17 7.21
CA PHE A 220 -23.55 6.07 7.81
C PHE A 220 -23.23 5.04 6.74
N ILE A 221 -22.00 4.54 6.77
CA ILE A 221 -21.54 3.50 5.85
C ILE A 221 -21.27 2.22 6.64
N GLU A 222 -21.51 1.11 5.98
CA GLU A 222 -21.15 -0.21 6.49
C GLU A 222 -19.70 -0.51 6.08
N LEU A 223 -18.86 -0.78 7.06
CA LEU A 223 -17.53 -1.35 6.89
C LEU A 223 -17.57 -2.76 7.48
N GLY A 224 -17.80 -3.74 6.62
CA GLY A 224 -18.09 -5.12 7.04
C GLY A 224 -19.40 -5.15 7.85
N ARG A 225 -19.31 -5.51 9.13
CA ARG A 225 -20.47 -5.58 10.05
C ARG A 225 -20.67 -4.34 10.92
N ARG A 226 -19.81 -3.33 10.78
CA ARG A 226 -19.86 -2.12 11.61
C ARG A 226 -20.41 -0.95 10.81
N GLU A 227 -21.28 -0.18 11.45
CA GLU A 227 -21.74 1.10 10.94
C GLU A 227 -20.79 2.22 11.42
N VAL A 228 -20.28 3.02 10.48
CA VAL A 228 -19.43 4.18 10.80
C VAL A 228 -19.97 5.45 10.16
N ASN A 229 -19.74 6.58 10.81
CA ASN A 229 -20.13 7.87 10.25
C ASN A 229 -19.31 8.17 8.97
N GLY A 230 -20.01 8.44 7.87
CA GLY A 230 -19.41 8.68 6.56
C GLY A 230 -18.47 9.89 6.54
N ARG A 231 -18.78 10.96 7.28
CA ARG A 231 -17.91 12.15 7.37
C ARG A 231 -16.59 11.83 8.05
N ALA A 232 -16.62 11.02 9.11
CA ALA A 232 -15.44 10.56 9.81
C ALA A 232 -14.58 9.65 8.92
N TYR A 233 -15.20 8.72 8.18
CA TYR A 233 -14.50 7.86 7.22
C TYR A 233 -13.84 8.66 6.10
N VAL A 234 -14.57 9.57 5.46
CA VAL A 234 -14.00 10.43 4.40
C VAL A 234 -12.82 11.26 4.94
N SER A 235 -12.91 11.72 6.19
CA SER A 235 -11.83 12.48 6.84
C SER A 235 -10.56 11.66 7.08
N SER A 236 -10.66 10.33 7.24
CA SER A 236 -9.47 9.48 7.41
C SER A 236 -8.62 9.35 6.15
N PHE A 237 -9.16 9.70 4.98
CA PHE A 237 -8.42 9.81 3.71
C PHE A 237 -7.98 11.25 3.41
N ASN A 238 -7.90 12.07 4.45
CA ASN A 238 -7.45 13.47 4.40
C ASN A 238 -8.34 14.38 3.53
N PHE A 239 -9.65 14.10 3.46
CA PHE A 239 -10.66 15.02 2.94
C PHE A 239 -11.41 15.67 4.09
N LYS A 240 -11.02 16.88 4.49
CA LYS A 240 -11.53 17.56 5.69
C LYS A 240 -12.44 18.73 5.33
N GLY A 241 -13.50 18.94 6.11
CA GLY A 241 -14.38 20.11 5.98
C GLY A 241 -14.92 20.30 4.56
N SER A 242 -14.58 21.43 3.92
CA SER A 242 -15.02 21.78 2.57
C SER A 242 -14.50 20.85 1.48
N ASP A 243 -13.37 20.16 1.70
CA ASP A 243 -12.81 19.24 0.69
C ASP A 243 -13.78 18.11 0.34
N GLN A 244 -14.62 17.71 1.28
CA GLN A 244 -15.62 16.67 1.08
C GLN A 244 -16.74 17.08 0.11
N GLN A 245 -16.91 18.38 -0.13
CA GLN A 245 -17.92 18.95 -1.01
C GLN A 245 -17.37 19.29 -2.41
N LYS A 246 -16.06 19.13 -2.62
CA LYS A 246 -15.46 19.27 -3.95
C LYS A 246 -16.06 18.21 -4.88
N LYS A 247 -16.35 18.60 -6.12
CA LYS A 247 -16.73 17.66 -7.17
C LYS A 247 -15.54 16.80 -7.56
N VAL A 248 -15.80 15.54 -7.90
CA VAL A 248 -14.74 14.61 -8.28
C VAL A 248 -14.03 15.05 -9.57
N GLY A 249 -14.74 15.72 -10.48
CA GLY A 249 -14.16 16.30 -11.70
C GLY A 249 -13.10 17.38 -11.45
N ASP A 250 -13.15 18.05 -10.29
CA ASP A 250 -12.23 19.14 -9.92
C ASP A 250 -10.99 18.64 -9.16
N LEU A 251 -10.94 17.35 -8.85
CA LEU A 251 -9.86 16.76 -8.06
C LEU A 251 -8.58 16.60 -8.88
N SER A 252 -7.44 16.86 -8.22
CA SER A 252 -6.13 16.45 -8.73
C SER A 252 -6.04 14.93 -8.87
N GLY A 253 -5.11 14.43 -9.70
CA GLY A 253 -4.89 12.98 -9.86
C GLY A 253 -4.66 12.25 -8.54
N GLY A 254 -3.89 12.87 -7.62
CA GLY A 254 -3.65 12.31 -6.29
C GLY A 254 -4.87 12.32 -5.38
N GLU A 255 -5.68 13.38 -5.41
CA GLU A 255 -6.97 13.40 -4.71
C GLU A 255 -7.90 12.31 -5.26
N ARG A 256 -7.99 12.13 -6.59
CA ARG A 256 -8.78 11.04 -7.18
C ARG A 256 -8.28 9.68 -6.73
N ASN A 257 -6.98 9.46 -6.65
CA ASN A 257 -6.39 8.22 -6.15
C ASN A 257 -6.83 7.92 -4.70
N ARG A 258 -6.89 8.95 -3.84
CA ARG A 258 -7.40 8.79 -2.46
C ARG A 258 -8.89 8.45 -2.41
N VAL A 259 -9.71 9.00 -3.32
CA VAL A 259 -11.12 8.61 -3.45
C VAL A 259 -11.23 7.14 -3.84
N HIS A 260 -10.44 6.70 -4.84
CA HIS A 260 -10.39 5.30 -5.25
C HIS A 260 -9.98 4.37 -4.10
N LEU A 261 -8.92 4.72 -3.37
CA LEU A 261 -8.47 3.97 -2.20
C LEU A 261 -9.59 3.83 -1.15
N ALA A 262 -10.28 4.93 -0.83
CA ALA A 262 -11.39 4.91 0.12
C ALA A 262 -12.55 3.99 -0.33
N LYS A 263 -12.84 3.93 -1.64
CA LYS A 263 -13.85 3.03 -2.19
C LYS A 263 -13.40 1.56 -2.15
N VAL A 264 -12.16 1.28 -2.55
CA VAL A 264 -11.58 -0.08 -2.52
C VAL A 264 -11.63 -0.65 -1.10
N LEU A 265 -11.16 0.11 -0.11
CA LEU A 265 -11.12 -0.35 1.28
C LEU A 265 -12.51 -0.56 1.89
N ARG A 266 -13.53 0.16 1.40
CA ARG A 266 -14.93 -0.03 1.84
C ARG A 266 -15.60 -1.26 1.21
N SER A 267 -15.11 -1.75 0.07
CA SER A 267 -15.76 -2.85 -0.67
C SER A 267 -15.93 -4.13 0.15
N GLY A 268 -15.09 -4.34 1.18
CA GLY A 268 -15.08 -5.54 2.01
C GLY A 268 -14.57 -6.79 1.30
N ALA A 269 -13.95 -6.60 0.12
CA ALA A 269 -13.18 -7.61 -0.58
C ALA A 269 -12.16 -8.26 0.36
N ASN A 270 -11.85 -9.54 0.13
CA ASN A 270 -10.87 -10.30 0.89
C ASN A 270 -9.49 -10.38 0.19
N VAL A 271 -9.40 -9.89 -1.06
CA VAL A 271 -8.13 -9.62 -1.75
C VAL A 271 -8.12 -8.19 -2.27
N LEU A 272 -7.18 -7.37 -1.80
CA LEU A 272 -7.07 -5.97 -2.22
C LEU A 272 -5.95 -5.78 -3.24
N LEU A 273 -6.23 -5.11 -4.35
CA LEU A 273 -5.22 -4.65 -5.30
C LEU A 273 -5.07 -3.13 -5.16
N LEU A 274 -3.94 -2.67 -4.66
CA LEU A 274 -3.67 -1.26 -4.39
C LEU A 274 -2.57 -0.74 -5.32
N ASP A 275 -2.92 0.14 -6.26
CA ASP A 275 -1.97 0.70 -7.23
C ASP A 275 -1.45 2.07 -6.74
N GLU A 276 -0.18 2.12 -6.32
CA GLU A 276 0.48 3.32 -5.80
C GLU A 276 -0.30 4.07 -4.70
N PRO A 277 -0.77 3.39 -3.62
CA PRO A 277 -1.60 4.02 -2.61
C PRO A 277 -0.83 5.03 -1.73
N THR A 278 0.51 5.05 -1.80
CA THR A 278 1.37 5.82 -0.88
C THR A 278 1.69 7.25 -1.34
N ASN A 279 1.61 7.55 -2.64
CA ASN A 279 2.19 8.76 -3.21
C ASN A 279 1.48 10.06 -2.79
N ASP A 280 0.18 9.99 -2.49
CA ASP A 280 -0.66 11.15 -2.22
C ASP A 280 -1.18 11.21 -0.77
N LEU A 281 -0.66 10.32 0.09
CA LEU A 281 -1.02 10.25 1.49
C LEU A 281 -0.05 11.05 2.35
N ASP A 282 -0.59 11.77 3.33
CA ASP A 282 0.24 12.33 4.38
C ASP A 282 0.76 11.21 5.31
N VAL A 283 1.77 11.54 6.11
CA VAL A 283 2.44 10.57 6.98
C VAL A 283 1.45 9.87 7.92
N ASP A 284 0.48 10.60 8.48
CA ASP A 284 -0.48 10.06 9.45
C ASP A 284 -1.48 9.10 8.79
N THR A 285 -1.97 9.44 7.58
CA THR A 285 -2.85 8.58 6.79
C THR A 285 -2.11 7.33 6.31
N LEU A 286 -0.85 7.47 5.89
CA LEU A 286 -0.02 6.33 5.49
C LEU A 286 0.20 5.36 6.68
N ARG A 287 0.39 5.86 7.91
CA ARG A 287 0.43 5.02 9.13
C ARG A 287 -0.89 4.32 9.41
N ALA A 288 -2.01 5.01 9.20
CA ALA A 288 -3.33 4.43 9.39
C ALA A 288 -3.56 3.28 8.39
N LEU A 289 -3.13 3.46 7.14
CA LEU A 289 -3.17 2.42 6.11
C LEU A 289 -2.26 1.22 6.46
N GLU A 290 -1.01 1.47 6.88
CA GLU A 290 -0.09 0.43 7.34
C GLU A 290 -0.71 -0.39 8.48
N SER A 291 -1.30 0.28 9.46
CA SER A 291 -1.94 -0.37 10.62
C SER A 291 -3.19 -1.15 10.21
N GLY A 292 -3.99 -0.60 9.29
CA GLY A 292 -5.16 -1.28 8.73
C GLY A 292 -4.77 -2.55 7.99
N LEU A 293 -3.75 -2.49 7.13
CA LEU A 293 -3.23 -3.64 6.39
C LEU A 293 -2.61 -4.68 7.33
N ASP A 294 -1.92 -4.25 8.40
CA ASP A 294 -1.35 -5.16 9.40
C ASP A 294 -2.46 -5.91 10.19
N ALA A 295 -3.61 -5.28 10.42
CA ALA A 295 -4.76 -5.94 11.08
C ALA A 295 -5.67 -6.71 10.11
N TYR A 296 -5.59 -6.43 8.81
CA TYR A 296 -6.50 -6.98 7.80
C TYR A 296 -6.32 -8.49 7.62
N ALA A 297 -7.38 -9.25 7.89
CA ALA A 297 -7.41 -10.71 7.78
C ALA A 297 -7.67 -11.22 6.34
N GLY A 298 -7.23 -10.47 5.33
CA GLY A 298 -7.27 -10.86 3.91
C GLY A 298 -5.88 -10.84 3.26
N CYS A 299 -5.85 -10.84 1.94
CA CYS A 299 -4.62 -10.69 1.17
C CYS A 299 -4.57 -9.32 0.50
N ALA A 300 -3.37 -8.78 0.30
CA ALA A 300 -3.21 -7.52 -0.43
C ALA A 300 -2.04 -7.61 -1.41
N VAL A 301 -2.23 -7.10 -2.61
CA VAL A 301 -1.17 -6.87 -3.58
C VAL A 301 -1.03 -5.38 -3.74
N VAL A 302 0.12 -4.84 -3.35
CA VAL A 302 0.35 -3.39 -3.27
C VAL A 302 1.51 -3.01 -4.17
N ILE A 303 1.22 -2.24 -5.20
CA ILE A 303 2.25 -1.56 -6.01
C ILE A 303 2.64 -0.30 -5.23
N SER A 304 3.92 -0.16 -4.90
CA SER A 304 4.41 1.05 -4.24
C SER A 304 5.90 1.25 -4.49
N HIS A 305 6.29 2.50 -4.62
CA HIS A 305 7.69 2.91 -4.58
C HIS A 305 8.21 3.22 -3.16
N ASP A 306 7.34 3.23 -2.14
CA ASP A 306 7.71 3.48 -0.75
C ASP A 306 8.30 2.23 -0.10
N ARG A 307 9.63 2.25 0.03
CA ARG A 307 10.42 1.16 0.62
C ARG A 307 10.08 0.92 2.08
N TRP A 308 9.78 1.99 2.83
CA TRP A 308 9.45 1.89 4.25
C TRP A 308 8.09 1.23 4.44
N PHE A 309 7.11 1.65 3.65
CA PHE A 309 5.79 1.04 3.63
C PHE A 309 5.89 -0.46 3.31
N LEU A 310 6.58 -0.82 2.23
CA LEU A 310 6.76 -2.22 1.83
C LEU A 310 7.52 -3.04 2.88
N ASP A 311 8.54 -2.47 3.55
CA ASP A 311 9.28 -3.18 4.61
C ASP A 311 8.38 -3.53 5.81
N ARG A 312 7.35 -2.72 6.09
CA ARG A 312 6.42 -2.91 7.21
C ARG A 312 5.31 -3.91 6.94
N VAL A 313 4.73 -3.87 5.74
CA VAL A 313 3.51 -4.63 5.43
C VAL A 313 3.78 -5.87 4.56
N ALA A 314 4.81 -5.85 3.71
CA ALA A 314 5.01 -6.90 2.74
C ALA A 314 5.56 -8.18 3.40
N THR A 315 4.93 -9.29 3.04
CA THR A 315 5.37 -10.66 3.35
C THR A 315 6.08 -11.32 2.17
N HIS A 316 5.80 -10.82 0.96
CA HIS A 316 6.36 -11.28 -0.29
C HIS A 316 6.65 -10.06 -1.15
N VAL A 317 7.63 -10.15 -2.05
CA VAL A 317 7.97 -9.13 -3.03
C VAL A 317 7.87 -9.72 -4.42
N LEU A 318 7.13 -9.04 -5.29
CA LEU A 318 7.11 -9.30 -6.72
C LEU A 318 7.88 -8.18 -7.43
N ALA A 319 9.10 -8.50 -7.86
CA ALA A 319 10.00 -7.53 -8.44
C ALA A 319 10.03 -7.66 -9.97
N PHE A 320 9.58 -6.61 -10.65
CA PHE A 320 9.76 -6.46 -12.09
C PHE A 320 11.18 -5.96 -12.34
N GLU A 321 12.07 -6.91 -12.61
CA GLU A 321 13.43 -6.65 -13.05
C GLU A 321 13.40 -6.29 -14.55
N GLY A 322 14.46 -5.67 -15.07
CA GLY A 322 14.53 -5.37 -16.51
C GLY A 322 14.42 -6.63 -17.37
N ASP A 323 14.32 -6.45 -18.70
CA ASP A 323 14.26 -7.56 -19.67
C ASP A 323 13.04 -8.48 -19.50
N SER A 324 11.93 -7.90 -19.04
CA SER A 324 10.63 -8.58 -18.88
C SER A 324 10.63 -9.68 -17.81
N GLN A 325 11.66 -9.75 -16.97
CA GLN A 325 11.77 -10.72 -15.90
C GLN A 325 11.02 -10.24 -14.67
N VAL A 326 10.12 -11.08 -14.16
CA VAL A 326 9.42 -10.82 -12.90
C VAL A 326 9.81 -11.89 -11.89
N ARG A 327 10.36 -11.44 -10.76
CA ARG A 327 10.90 -12.30 -9.72
C ARG A 327 9.97 -12.32 -8.51
N TRP A 328 9.64 -13.52 -8.06
CA TRP A 328 8.95 -13.76 -6.79
C TRP A 328 9.97 -13.97 -5.66
N PHE A 329 9.77 -13.30 -4.52
CA PHE A 329 10.61 -13.44 -3.34
C PHE A 329 9.75 -13.50 -2.07
N GLU A 330 10.04 -14.48 -1.21
CA GLU A 330 9.41 -14.59 0.10
C GLU A 330 10.19 -13.78 1.13
N GLY A 331 9.61 -12.67 1.56
CA GLY A 331 10.21 -11.73 2.50
C GLY A 331 9.80 -10.29 2.23
N ASN A 332 10.35 -9.38 3.02
CA ASN A 332 10.08 -7.95 2.91
C ASN A 332 11.07 -7.26 1.94
N PHE A 333 10.89 -5.95 1.72
CA PHE A 333 11.72 -5.19 0.79
C PHE A 333 13.21 -5.20 1.15
N THR A 334 13.56 -5.05 2.43
CA THR A 334 14.98 -5.02 2.87
C THR A 334 15.67 -6.37 2.65
N GLU A 335 14.96 -7.47 2.87
CA GLU A 335 15.46 -8.82 2.58
C GLU A 335 15.70 -9.03 1.09
N TYR A 336 14.74 -8.61 0.26
CA TYR A 336 14.86 -8.65 -1.19
C TYR A 336 16.06 -7.83 -1.66
N GLU A 337 16.24 -6.59 -1.17
CA GLU A 337 17.36 -5.73 -1.57
C GLU A 337 18.71 -6.36 -1.16
N SER A 338 18.78 -6.96 0.02
CA SER A 338 19.98 -7.65 0.52
C SER A 338 20.31 -8.89 -0.32
N TYR A 339 19.28 -9.64 -0.73
CA TYR A 339 19.41 -10.81 -1.60
C TYR A 339 19.88 -10.38 -3.00
N ARG A 340 19.21 -9.38 -3.59
CA ARG A 340 19.56 -8.80 -4.90
C ARG A 340 21.00 -8.27 -4.95
N LYS A 341 21.47 -7.58 -3.90
CA LYS A 341 22.86 -7.12 -3.78
C LYS A 341 23.88 -8.26 -3.72
N LYS A 342 23.55 -9.38 -3.09
CA LYS A 342 24.43 -10.56 -3.03
C LYS A 342 24.53 -11.27 -4.38
N GLU A 343 23.43 -11.28 -5.14
CA GLU A 343 23.35 -11.96 -6.43
C GLU A 343 23.98 -11.14 -7.57
N LEU A 344 23.70 -9.82 -7.63
CA LEU A 344 24.17 -8.93 -8.71
C LEU A 344 25.55 -8.29 -8.45
N GLY A 345 26.05 -8.32 -7.20
CA GLY A 345 27.26 -7.60 -6.83
C GLY A 345 27.09 -6.06 -6.83
N LEU A 346 28.19 -5.31 -6.77
CA LEU A 346 28.22 -3.83 -6.67
C LEU A 346 27.71 -3.07 -7.91
N ASP A 347 27.25 -3.75 -8.95
CA ASP A 347 26.76 -3.17 -10.22
C ASP A 347 25.25 -2.80 -10.15
N ASP A 348 24.78 -2.32 -8.99
CA ASP A 348 23.40 -1.86 -8.76
C ASP A 348 23.22 -0.39 -9.22
N GLN A 349 23.56 -0.10 -10.48
CA GLN A 349 23.11 1.15 -11.11
C GLN A 349 21.71 0.95 -11.71
N PRO A 350 20.76 1.88 -11.50
CA PRO A 350 19.47 1.83 -12.14
C PRO A 350 19.64 1.98 -13.66
N HIS A 351 19.66 0.85 -14.37
CA HIS A 351 19.68 0.85 -15.82
C HIS A 351 18.27 1.10 -16.36
N ARG A 352 18.19 1.85 -17.47
CA ARG A 352 16.93 2.04 -18.21
C ARG A 352 16.43 0.65 -18.62
N MET A 353 15.21 0.27 -18.20
CA MET A 353 14.64 -1.04 -18.52
C MET A 353 14.65 -1.26 -20.03
N LYS A 354 15.39 -2.29 -20.46
CA LYS A 354 15.34 -2.84 -21.81
C LYS A 354 14.21 -3.87 -21.83
N TYR A 355 13.45 -3.91 -22.92
CA TYR A 355 12.36 -4.86 -23.11
C TYR A 355 12.81 -5.89 -24.15
N LYS A 356 12.48 -7.17 -23.95
CA LYS A 356 12.66 -8.17 -25.01
C LYS A 356 11.65 -7.91 -26.13
N PRO A 357 12.06 -8.02 -27.41
CA PRO A 357 11.12 -7.99 -28.53
C PRO A 357 10.19 -9.21 -28.44
N LEU A 358 8.90 -9.00 -28.69
CA LEU A 358 7.92 -10.09 -28.74
C LEU A 358 8.27 -11.05 -29.90
N VAL A 359 8.56 -12.31 -29.61
CA VAL A 359 8.77 -13.35 -30.65
C VAL A 359 7.39 -13.96 -30.95
N ARG A 360 6.87 -13.69 -32.16
CA ARG A 360 5.56 -14.20 -32.62
C ARG A 360 5.59 -15.66 -33.00
#